data_AF-A0A2T6NM64-F1
#
_entry.id   AF-A0A2T6NM64-F1
#
_cell.length_a   1.000
_cell.length_b   1.000
_cell.length_c   1.000
_cell.angle_alpha   90.00
_cell.angle_beta   90.00
_cell.angle_gamma   90.00
#
_symmetry.space_group_name_H-M   'P 1'
#
loop_
_entity.id
_entity.type
_entity.pdbx_description
1 polymer ?
#
loop_
_entity_poly.entity_id
_entity_poly.type
_entity_poly.pdbx_seq_one_letter_code
_entity_poly.pdbx_strand_id
1 'polypeptide(L)'
;MLGIHGLLTWLSHHEYIMMLVILLMSLAGTLLFVGNLFAIVYAFGQNIWWGVSVLFIPLFSIVYCIRNWDRAAYPGKMLIAGLATTSLTYASLVILVLLYPV
;
A
#
# COMPACT_ATOMS: atom_id res chain seq x y z
N MET A 1 39.13 -1.37 -12.18
CA MET A 1 38.84 -2.51 -13.06
C MET A 1 37.66 -3.28 -12.47
N LEU A 2 36.42 -2.96 -12.85
CA LEU A 2 35.28 -3.83 -12.54
C LEU A 2 35.40 -5.04 -13.47
N GLY A 3 35.84 -6.18 -12.93
CA GLY A 3 35.80 -7.45 -13.67
C GLY A 3 34.36 -7.81 -14.01
N ILE A 4 34.18 -8.69 -14.99
CA ILE A 4 32.87 -9.25 -15.41
C ILE A 4 32.03 -9.70 -14.20
N HIS A 5 32.70 -10.22 -13.17
CA HIS A 5 32.07 -10.62 -11.91
C HIS A 5 31.44 -9.46 -11.12
N GLY A 6 32.08 -8.29 -11.08
CA GLY A 6 31.57 -7.10 -10.41
C GLY A 6 30.42 -6.44 -11.18
N LEU A 7 30.45 -6.50 -12.51
CA LEU A 7 29.35 -6.05 -13.36
C LEU A 7 28.10 -6.93 -13.16
N LEU A 8 28.28 -8.26 -13.06
CA LEU A 8 27.19 -9.20 -12.82
C LEU A 8 26.52 -8.99 -11.45
N THR A 9 27.31 -8.75 -10.40
CA THR A 9 26.77 -8.51 -9.04
C THR A 9 26.04 -7.18 -8.91
N TRP A 10 26.45 -6.17 -9.68
CA TRP A 10 25.77 -4.87 -9.69
C TRP A 10 24.42 -5.00 -10.39
N LEU A 11 24.37 -5.66 -11.55
CA LEU A 11 23.14 -5.88 -12.32
C LEU A 11 22.11 -6.67 -11.51
N SER A 12 22.52 -7.75 -10.83
CA SER A 12 21.62 -8.57 -10.02
C SER A 12 21.03 -7.80 -8.83
N HIS A 13 21.81 -6.92 -8.18
CA HIS A 13 21.34 -6.13 -7.06
C HIS A 13 20.18 -5.19 -7.45
N HIS A 14 20.22 -4.61 -8.65
CA HIS A 14 19.11 -3.78 -9.16
C HIS A 14 17.85 -4.60 -9.45
N GLU A 15 18.01 -5.79 -10.03
CA GLU A 15 16.89 -6.69 -10.32
C GLU A 15 16.17 -7.13 -9.05
N TYR A 16 16.91 -7.48 -7.98
CA TYR A 16 16.31 -7.88 -6.70
C TYR A 16 15.56 -6.73 -6.01
N ILE A 17 16.08 -5.50 -6.06
CA ILE A 17 15.41 -4.33 -5.49
C ILE A 17 14.08 -4.09 -6.21
N MET A 18 14.07 -4.12 -7.54
CA MET A 18 12.85 -3.91 -8.33
C MET A 18 11.81 -5.01 -8.07
N MET A 19 12.25 -6.27 -7.98
CA MET A 19 11.37 -7.38 -7.64
C MET A 19 10.73 -7.18 -6.26
N LEU A 20 11.51 -6.80 -5.24
CA LEU A 20 11.02 -6.56 -3.89
C LEU A 20 10.01 -5.40 -3.85
N VAL A 21 10.28 -4.30 -4.55
CA VAL A 21 9.36 -3.15 -4.66
C VAL A 21 8.04 -3.59 -5.29
N ILE A 22 8.07 -4.33 -6.39
CA ILE A 22 6.86 -4.82 -7.07
C ILE A 22 6.04 -5.71 -6.13
N LEU A 23 6.69 -6.63 -5.39
CA LEU A 23 6.02 -7.51 -4.44
C LEU A 23 5.36 -6.71 -3.29
N LEU A 24 6.08 -5.76 -2.68
CA LEU A 24 5.53 -4.93 -1.60
C LEU A 24 4.38 -4.06 -2.08
N MET A 25 4.51 -3.44 -3.27
CA MET A 25 3.46 -2.60 -3.85
C MET A 25 2.23 -3.42 -4.26
N SER A 26 2.41 -4.64 -4.76
CA SER A 26 1.31 -5.56 -5.09
C SER A 26 0.57 -6.02 -3.83
N LEU A 27 1.32 -6.34 -2.77
CA LEU A 27 0.75 -6.70 -1.47
C LEU A 27 -0.02 -5.52 -0.87
N ALA A 28 0.57 -4.32 -0.88
CA ALA A 28 -0.08 -3.11 -0.41
C ALA A 28 -1.34 -2.78 -1.21
N GLY A 29 -1.29 -2.88 -2.53
CA GLY A 29 -2.44 -2.70 -3.42
C GLY A 29 -3.57 -3.68 -3.11
N THR A 30 -3.24 -4.94 -2.83
CA THR A 30 -4.22 -5.96 -2.45
C THR A 30 -4.86 -5.65 -1.10
N LEU A 31 -4.06 -5.27 -0.10
CA LEU A 31 -4.55 -4.86 1.23
C LEU A 31 -5.50 -3.66 1.15
N LEU A 32 -5.14 -2.65 0.35
CA LEU A 32 -5.98 -1.47 0.14
C LEU A 32 -7.28 -1.83 -0.58
N PHE A 33 -7.20 -2.65 -1.64
CA PHE A 33 -8.35 -3.06 -2.42
C PHE A 33 -9.33 -3.89 -1.59
N VAL A 34 -8.84 -4.95 -0.93
CA VAL A 34 -9.66 -5.84 -0.09
C VAL A 34 -10.22 -5.08 1.10
N GLY A 35 -9.40 -4.26 1.77
CA GLY A 35 -9.86 -3.41 2.87
C GLY A 35 -10.98 -2.46 2.45
N ASN A 36 -10.89 -1.89 1.25
CA ASN A 36 -11.92 -1.01 0.71
C ASN A 36 -13.22 -1.76 0.37
N LEU A 37 -13.14 -2.97 -0.22
CA LEU A 37 -14.32 -3.81 -0.47
C LEU A 37 -15.07 -4.14 0.82
N PHE A 38 -14.35 -4.57 1.85
CA PHE A 38 -14.97 -4.81 3.15
C PHE A 38 -15.55 -3.52 3.74
N ALA A 39 -14.82 -2.40 3.69
CA ALA A 39 -15.33 -1.12 4.17
C ALA A 39 -16.66 -0.73 3.49
N ILE A 40 -16.79 -0.94 2.18
CA ILE A 40 -18.03 -0.70 1.42
C ILE A 40 -19.17 -1.57 1.96
N VAL A 41 -18.96 -2.87 2.13
CA VAL A 41 -19.98 -3.80 2.63
C VAL A 41 -20.46 -3.39 4.02
N TYR A 42 -19.53 -3.06 4.93
CA TYR A 42 -19.87 -2.58 6.26
C TYR A 42 -20.59 -1.23 6.24
N ALA A 43 -20.21 -0.32 5.33
CA ALA A 43 -20.83 1.00 5.17
C ALA A 43 -22.28 0.91 4.66
N PHE A 44 -22.55 0.08 3.65
CA PHE A 44 -23.91 -0.21 3.19
C PHE A 44 -24.75 -0.86 4.28
N GLY A 45 -24.14 -1.72 5.11
CA GLY A 45 -24.82 -2.34 6.26
C GLY A 45 -25.26 -1.36 7.36
N GLN A 46 -24.70 -0.14 7.39
CA GLN A 46 -25.09 0.89 8.35
C GLN A 46 -26.02 1.94 7.73
N ASN A 47 -25.64 2.54 6.60
CA ASN A 47 -26.40 3.60 5.95
C ASN A 47 -26.04 3.69 4.47
N ILE A 48 -27.06 3.82 3.61
CA ILE A 48 -26.85 3.84 2.15
C ILE A 48 -25.98 5.00 1.68
N TRP A 49 -26.10 6.17 2.33
CA TRP A 49 -25.29 7.35 2.04
C TRP A 49 -23.80 7.14 2.33
N TRP A 50 -23.47 6.37 3.39
CA TRP A 50 -22.09 6.00 3.69
C TRP A 50 -21.56 5.00 2.66
N GLY A 51 -22.36 3.98 2.31
CA GLY A 51 -22.01 3.03 1.26
C GLY A 51 -21.68 3.71 -0.08
N VAL A 52 -22.54 4.63 -0.53
CA VAL A 52 -22.34 5.39 -1.78
C VAL A 52 -21.09 6.28 -1.70
N SER A 53 -20.88 6.98 -0.57
CA SER A 53 -19.72 7.85 -0.40
C SER A 53 -18.39 7.06 -0.47
N VAL A 54 -18.35 5.90 0.19
CA VAL A 54 -17.16 5.03 0.22
C VAL A 54 -16.95 4.34 -1.13
N LEU A 55 -18.02 4.03 -1.87
CA LEU A 55 -17.95 3.43 -3.21
C LEU A 55 -17.32 4.38 -4.24
N PHE A 56 -17.77 5.65 -4.26
CA PHE A 56 -17.26 6.64 -5.23
C PHE A 56 -15.92 7.23 -4.83
N ILE A 57 -15.65 7.33 -3.53
CA ILE A 57 -14.40 7.91 -3.03
C ILE A 57 -13.75 6.91 -2.06
N PRO A 58 -12.79 6.09 -2.52
CA PRO A 58 -12.15 5.08 -1.68
C PRO A 58 -11.41 5.68 -0.48
N LEU A 59 -11.02 6.95 -0.53
CA LEU A 59 -10.43 7.65 0.62
C LEU A 59 -11.44 7.83 1.79
N PHE A 60 -12.75 7.91 1.50
CA PHE A 60 -13.77 7.98 2.55
C PHE A 60 -13.90 6.67 3.33
N SER A 61 -13.43 5.54 2.78
CA SER A 61 -13.40 4.26 3.51
C SER A 61 -12.58 4.36 4.79
N ILE A 62 -11.48 5.09 4.75
CA ILE A 62 -10.58 5.28 5.90
C ILE A 62 -11.30 6.08 6.99
N VAL A 63 -11.98 7.16 6.59
CA VAL A 63 -12.76 8.01 7.51
C VAL A 63 -13.90 7.21 8.15
N TYR A 64 -14.61 6.40 7.36
CA TYR A 64 -15.66 5.52 7.85
C TYR A 64 -15.11 4.49 8.84
N CYS A 65 -14.01 3.83 8.51
CA CYS A 65 -13.36 2.84 9.37
C CYS A 65 -12.90 3.43 10.70
N ILE A 66 -12.32 4.64 10.69
CA ILE A 66 -11.90 5.35 11.91
C ILE A 66 -13.11 5.70 12.78
N ARG A 67 -14.20 6.19 12.17
CA ARG A 67 -15.39 6.62 12.91
C ARG A 67 -16.18 5.46 13.49
N ASN A 68 -16.23 4.34 12.78
CA ASN A 68 -16.99 3.15 13.17
C ASN A 68 -16.05 1.99 13.51
N TRP A 69 -14.99 2.27 14.27
CA TRP A 69 -13.92 1.32 14.57
C TRP A 69 -14.45 0.02 15.20
N ASP A 70 -15.46 0.08 16.06
CA ASP A 70 -16.07 -1.12 16.68
C ASP A 70 -16.58 -2.13 15.66
N ARG A 71 -17.13 -1.68 14.53
CA ARG A 71 -17.65 -2.57 13.46
C ARG A 71 -16.68 -2.74 12.30
N ALA A 72 -15.89 -1.72 12.00
CA ALA A 72 -15.06 -1.64 10.80
C ALA A 72 -13.54 -1.69 11.10
N ALA A 73 -13.13 -2.15 12.30
CA ALA A 73 -11.72 -2.31 12.65
C ALA A 73 -10.98 -3.27 11.72
N TYR A 74 -11.63 -4.35 11.26
CA TYR A 74 -11.00 -5.31 10.37
C TYR A 74 -10.61 -4.70 9.01
N PRO A 75 -11.54 -4.10 8.23
CA PRO A 75 -11.16 -3.38 7.02
C PRO A 75 -10.24 -2.19 7.29
N GLY A 76 -10.43 -1.49 8.42
CA GLY A 76 -9.58 -0.37 8.81
C GLY A 76 -8.12 -0.76 8.99
N LYS A 77 -7.84 -1.91 9.64
CA LYS A 77 -6.48 -2.44 9.80
C LYS A 77 -5.84 -2.81 8.46
N MET A 78 -6.59 -3.38 7.53
CA MET A 78 -6.10 -3.70 6.18
C MET A 78 -5.72 -2.43 5.41
N LEU A 79 -6.57 -1.40 5.46
CA LEU A 79 -6.31 -0.11 4.82
C LEU A 79 -5.07 0.57 5.40
N ILE A 80 -4.94 0.60 6.74
CA ILE A 80 -3.78 1.18 7.42
C ILE A 80 -2.50 0.40 7.09
N ALA A 81 -2.55 -0.93 7.08
CA ALA A 81 -1.40 -1.76 6.72
C ALA A 81 -0.94 -1.48 5.28
N GLY A 82 -1.87 -1.47 4.31
CA GLY A 82 -1.54 -1.15 2.92
C GLY A 82 -0.97 0.26 2.74
N LEU A 83 -1.53 1.25 3.42
CA LEU A 83 -1.00 2.62 3.42
C LEU A 83 0.39 2.71 4.04
N ALA A 84 0.61 2.03 5.17
CA ALA A 84 1.90 2.00 5.84
C ALA A 84 2.97 1.36 4.95
N THR A 85 2.68 0.20 4.36
CA THR A 85 3.60 -0.48 3.43
C THR A 85 3.92 0.40 2.22
N THR A 86 2.91 1.06 1.63
CA THR A 86 3.12 1.98 0.48
C THR A 86 4.01 3.15 0.88
N SER A 87 3.71 3.80 2.01
CA SER A 87 4.43 4.98 2.49
C SER A 87 5.88 4.67 2.85
N LEU A 88 6.12 3.54 3.51
CA LEU A 88 7.46 3.07 3.86
C LEU A 88 8.28 2.71 2.63
N THR A 89 7.67 2.04 1.65
CA THR A 89 8.33 1.69 0.38
C THR A 89 8.68 2.94 -0.42
N TYR A 90 7.78 3.92 -0.46
CA TYR A 90 8.06 5.19 -1.12
C TYR A 90 9.17 5.98 -0.40
N ALA A 91 9.12 6.06 0.94
CA ALA A 91 10.14 6.75 1.72
C ALA A 91 11.52 6.11 1.55
N SER A 92 11.62 4.78 1.52
CA SER A 92 12.89 4.08 1.30
C SER A 92 13.47 4.35 -0.09
N LEU A 93 12.62 4.38 -1.13
CA LEU A 93 13.04 4.75 -2.48
C LEU A 93 13.54 6.20 -2.56
N VAL A 94 12.82 7.15 -1.94
CA VAL A 94 13.25 8.55 -1.89
C VAL A 94 14.59 8.69 -1.18
N ILE A 95 14.78 8.01 -0.04
CA ILE A 95 16.05 8.01 0.68
C ILE A 95 17.18 7.45 -0.18
N LEU A 96 16.94 6.34 -0.90
CA LEU A 96 17.94 5.76 -1.81
C LEU A 96 18.35 6.73 -2.92
N VAL A 97 17.38 7.42 -3.53
CA VAL A 97 17.65 8.44 -4.57
C VAL A 97 18.45 9.62 -4.00
N LEU A 98 18.17 10.05 -2.77
CA LEU A 98 18.90 11.14 -2.12
C LEU A 98 20.33 10.75 -1.71
N LEU A 99 20.55 9.50 -1.31
CA LEU A 99 21.87 8.99 -0.90
C LEU A 99 22.77 8.67 -2.10
N TYR A 100 22.19 8.29 -3.23
CA TYR A 100 22.91 7.97 -4.46
C TYR A 100 22.37 8.81 -5.63
N PRO A 101 22.60 10.14 -5.62
CA PRO A 101 22.27 10.97 -6.75
C PRO A 101 23.16 10.54 -7.93
N VAL A 102 22.53 10.07 -9.00
CA VAL A 102 23.18 9.70 -10.27
C VAL A 102 23.76 10.93 -10.94
#